data_AF-L8Y5T8-F1
#
_entry.id   AF-L8Y5T8-F1
#
_cell.length_a   1.000
_cell.length_b   1.000
_cell.length_c   1.000
_cell.angle_alpha   90.00
_cell.angle_beta   90.00
_cell.angle_gamma   90.00
#
_symmetry.space_group_name_H-M   'P 1'
#
loop_
_entity.id
_entity.type
_entity.pdbx_description
1 polymer ?
#
loop_
_entity_poly.entity_id
_entity_poly.type
_entity_poly.pdbx_seq_one_letter_code
_entity_poly.pdbx_strand_id
1 'polypeptide(L)'
;KMPLIKETILQNDPSEAESGVNKPETPEQNKDNKSLCLDDHSPVNQPEAHLVTGRSETDEVSELSTAHEIVINQDFYVEKNILSPNSLEGSFVETMYNAFWDHLKEQLLTTPPDFTCVLELLKEVKEASNQPFIILLSLLLPRQNRLRNEIEKVLDMDFLKQEAKHGALDVPYLSNYILRLMNLLCAPIRDEAVQKLDCITDPVQLLRGIFHVLGLMKMDMANYTIQSLRPYLQEQSVQYERAKFQELLDNQPNLLDYTKKWLTKAVRDLTKPYPSSLDSPSTSSSLGCLSTNYEVDNSELPTPTVVLYQGYLNLLLWDNESEEFPETLLMDRVRLQDIEAQLQQLTIVASVLLVARSISGKVLFSLPEFLEKLKCITKALMKDFNSKPQEVMLNVSEQVYQKIHQSLKNMRLTPLSRENIASLKAQLRNIAKKDNCIRTIFDQRIRLFLKCSLIHGMQEALLHFPGGLLRIEGELAELGWKFVSLMRHNQRVFSPYYTEILKHIIPPAQAQETKVKPI
;
A
#
# COMPACT_ATOMS: atom_id res chain seq x y z
N LYS A 1 24.15 5.84 12.31
CA LYS A 1 22.79 5.27 12.11
C LYS A 1 22.82 3.82 12.57
N MET A 2 22.54 3.54 13.84
CA MET A 2 22.30 2.16 14.28
C MET A 2 21.00 1.63 13.63
N PRO A 3 20.98 0.44 13.04
CA PRO A 3 19.74 -0.25 12.69
C PRO A 3 19.02 -0.70 13.97
N LEU A 4 17.70 -0.52 14.03
CA LEU A 4 16.90 -0.89 15.20
C LEU A 4 16.25 -2.25 14.99
N ILE A 5 16.53 -3.18 15.88
CA ILE A 5 16.14 -4.59 15.74
C ILE A 5 14.76 -4.78 16.40
N LYS A 6 14.21 -6.00 16.37
CA LYS A 6 12.89 -6.35 16.92
C LYS A 6 13.07 -7.41 18.00
N GLU A 7 13.14 -6.99 19.25
CA GLU A 7 13.30 -7.90 20.38
C GLU A 7 12.03 -8.75 20.60
N THR A 8 12.25 -10.03 20.92
CA THR A 8 11.20 -10.97 21.30
C THR A 8 10.95 -10.84 22.79
N ILE A 9 9.72 -10.47 23.19
CA ILE A 9 9.36 -10.29 24.59
C ILE A 9 9.35 -11.65 25.30
N LEU A 10 10.31 -11.87 26.20
CA LEU A 10 10.33 -13.02 27.11
C LEU A 10 9.34 -12.78 28.27
N GLN A 11 8.14 -13.34 28.14
CA GLN A 11 7.23 -13.50 29.28
C GLN A 11 7.64 -14.74 30.09
N ASN A 12 8.09 -14.52 31.33
CA ASN A 12 8.38 -15.58 32.31
C ASN A 12 7.51 -15.34 33.57
N ASP A 13 6.29 -15.88 33.58
CA ASP A 13 5.46 -15.96 34.79
C ASP A 13 5.82 -17.21 35.61
N PRO A 14 6.19 -17.09 36.91
CA PRO A 14 6.61 -18.24 37.72
C PRO A 14 5.58 -18.63 38.80
N SER A 15 4.66 -19.57 38.53
CA SER A 15 3.80 -20.14 39.58
C SER A 15 3.22 -21.55 39.30
N GLU A 16 3.27 -22.39 40.33
CA GLU A 16 2.48 -23.62 40.61
C GLU A 16 2.85 -25.01 40.04
N ALA A 17 2.60 -26.02 40.89
CA ALA A 17 2.31 -27.44 40.63
C ALA A 17 3.44 -28.44 40.24
N GLU A 18 4.27 -28.78 41.23
CA GLU A 18 4.56 -30.13 41.75
C GLU A 18 4.70 -31.40 40.86
N SER A 19 5.72 -32.20 41.24
CA SER A 19 5.84 -33.68 41.13
C SER A 19 6.21 -34.31 39.77
N GLY A 20 6.68 -35.57 39.78
CA GLY A 20 6.78 -36.38 38.55
C GLY A 20 8.08 -37.10 38.18
N VAL A 21 9.04 -37.27 39.11
CA VAL A 21 10.11 -38.31 39.13
C VAL A 21 10.34 -39.13 37.83
N ASN A 22 11.47 -38.90 37.13
CA ASN A 22 12.48 -39.95 36.82
C ASN A 22 13.73 -39.46 36.06
N LYS A 23 14.78 -40.29 36.13
CA LYS A 23 16.08 -40.28 35.39
C LYS A 23 16.29 -41.73 34.87
N PRO A 24 17.33 -42.06 34.07
CA PRO A 24 18.23 -41.27 33.21
C PRO A 24 17.84 -41.46 31.70
N GLU A 25 18.63 -41.63 30.61
CA GLU A 25 20.06 -41.91 30.29
C GLU A 25 20.54 -41.27 28.96
N THR A 26 21.86 -41.32 28.78
CA THR A 26 22.67 -41.13 27.54
C THR A 26 23.85 -42.13 27.64
N PRO A 27 24.62 -42.51 26.59
CA PRO A 27 24.91 -41.76 25.35
C PRO A 27 25.06 -42.67 24.08
N GLU A 28 26.08 -42.37 23.25
CA GLU A 28 26.61 -43.06 22.05
C GLU A 28 25.90 -42.73 20.72
N GLN A 29 26.48 -41.90 19.86
CA GLN A 29 27.68 -42.10 19.02
C GLN A 29 27.52 -43.17 17.93
N ASN A 30 27.52 -42.71 16.67
CA ASN A 30 28.53 -43.17 15.72
C ASN A 30 28.84 -42.12 14.65
N LYS A 31 30.04 -42.21 14.07
CA LYS A 31 30.46 -41.43 12.89
C LYS A 31 30.36 -42.33 11.67
N ASP A 32 30.18 -41.74 10.49
CA ASP A 32 30.85 -42.29 9.31
C ASP A 32 31.23 -41.18 8.32
N ASN A 33 32.28 -41.40 7.54
CA ASN A 33 32.97 -40.36 6.76
C ASN A 33 33.30 -40.86 5.34
N LYS A 34 32.76 -40.21 4.29
CA LYS A 34 33.17 -40.29 2.87
C LYS A 34 32.34 -39.31 2.01
N SER A 35 32.81 -38.70 0.91
CA SER A 35 34.15 -38.24 0.51
C SER A 35 34.08 -37.61 -0.91
N LEU A 36 34.74 -36.46 -1.10
CA LEU A 36 35.31 -35.93 -2.35
C LEU A 36 34.40 -35.37 -3.48
N CYS A 37 35.00 -34.39 -4.18
CA CYS A 37 34.58 -33.63 -5.38
C CYS A 37 33.34 -32.73 -5.22
N LEU A 38 33.41 -31.40 -5.34
CA LEU A 38 33.98 -30.51 -6.39
C LEU A 38 33.18 -30.53 -7.71
N ASP A 39 32.50 -29.41 -7.97
CA ASP A 39 32.51 -28.71 -9.25
C ASP A 39 32.27 -27.20 -8.99
N ASP A 40 32.93 -26.34 -9.76
CA ASP A 40 32.85 -24.87 -9.63
C ASP A 40 31.69 -24.28 -10.44
N HIS A 41 30.97 -23.29 -9.87
CA HIS A 41 30.36 -22.21 -10.66
C HIS A 41 30.07 -20.97 -9.79
N SER A 42 30.89 -19.93 -9.96
CA SER A 42 30.71 -18.63 -9.31
C SER A 42 29.62 -17.78 -9.98
N PRO A 43 28.72 -17.11 -9.23
CA PRO A 43 28.01 -15.94 -9.73
C PRO A 43 28.96 -14.73 -9.81
N VAL A 44 28.79 -13.88 -10.82
CA VAL A 44 29.76 -12.83 -11.19
C VAL A 44 29.33 -11.44 -10.67
N ASN A 45 30.27 -10.75 -10.02
CA ASN A 45 30.36 -9.31 -9.76
C ASN A 45 29.09 -8.56 -9.27
N GLN A 46 29.06 -8.28 -7.96
CA GLN A 46 28.58 -6.98 -7.47
C GLN A 46 29.76 -5.99 -7.48
N PRO A 47 29.62 -4.77 -8.03
CA PRO A 47 30.62 -3.71 -7.85
C PRO A 47 30.36 -2.96 -6.53
N GLU A 48 31.37 -2.88 -5.68
CA GLU A 48 31.37 -1.99 -4.51
C GLU A 48 31.41 -0.52 -4.96
N ALA A 49 30.64 0.35 -4.30
CA ALA A 49 30.59 1.78 -4.60
C ALA A 49 30.96 2.60 -3.35
N HIS A 50 32.23 2.99 -3.26
CA HIS A 50 32.66 4.04 -2.33
C HIS A 50 32.16 5.43 -2.78
N LEU A 51 32.12 6.36 -1.83
CA LEU A 51 31.54 7.70 -1.98
C LEU A 51 32.26 8.60 -3.01
N VAL A 52 31.50 9.61 -3.48
CA VAL A 52 31.89 10.95 -4.01
C VAL A 52 31.57 11.22 -5.49
N THR A 53 30.63 12.17 -5.69
CA THR A 53 30.29 12.93 -6.92
C THR A 53 30.01 12.17 -8.22
N GLY A 54 28.76 11.73 -8.37
CA GLY A 54 28.09 11.49 -9.65
C GLY A 54 26.63 11.15 -9.40
N ARG A 55 25.69 12.03 -9.77
CA ARG A 55 24.25 11.78 -9.59
C ARG A 55 23.75 10.98 -10.80
N SER A 56 23.30 9.75 -10.58
CA SER A 56 22.81 8.86 -11.64
C SER A 56 21.33 9.08 -11.93
N GLU A 57 20.90 8.75 -13.15
CA GLU A 57 19.50 8.81 -13.58
C GLU A 57 18.57 7.95 -12.68
N THR A 58 19.12 6.87 -12.11
CA THR A 58 18.44 6.01 -11.12
C THR A 58 17.96 6.78 -9.89
N ASP A 59 18.74 7.75 -9.42
CA ASP A 59 18.48 8.46 -8.18
C ASP A 59 17.37 9.50 -8.40
N GLU A 60 17.37 10.16 -9.56
CA GLU A 60 16.34 11.14 -9.91
C GLU A 60 14.97 10.48 -10.19
N VAL A 61 14.96 9.29 -10.79
CA VAL A 61 13.72 8.49 -10.95
C VAL A 61 13.21 8.00 -9.58
N SER A 62 14.11 7.62 -8.66
CA SER A 62 13.77 7.23 -7.29
C SER A 62 13.22 8.40 -6.45
N GLU A 63 13.82 9.59 -6.57
CA GLU A 63 13.31 10.83 -5.97
C GLU A 63 11.93 11.22 -6.50
N LEU A 64 11.73 11.15 -7.84
CA LEU A 64 10.44 11.43 -8.46
C LEU A 64 9.34 10.45 -7.99
N SER A 65 9.65 9.15 -7.96
CA SER A 65 8.73 8.11 -7.48
C SER A 65 8.36 8.33 -6.00
N THR A 66 9.34 8.66 -5.16
CA THR A 66 9.13 8.95 -3.73
C THR A 66 8.25 10.19 -3.52
N ALA A 67 8.47 11.26 -4.31
CA ALA A 67 7.65 12.47 -4.26
C ALA A 67 6.20 12.22 -4.70
N HIS A 68 6.01 11.43 -5.76
CA HIS A 68 4.70 11.01 -6.25
C HIS A 68 3.96 10.16 -5.19
N GLU A 69 4.63 9.21 -4.55
CA GLU A 69 4.04 8.38 -3.50
C GLU A 69 3.58 9.20 -2.28
N ILE A 70 4.37 10.15 -1.80
CA ILE A 70 4.00 11.05 -0.69
C ILE A 70 2.70 11.84 -0.98
N VAL A 71 2.49 12.19 -2.26
CA VAL A 71 1.38 13.01 -2.77
C VAL A 71 0.11 12.18 -2.98
N ILE A 72 0.25 10.97 -3.52
CA ILE A 72 -0.86 10.11 -3.96
C ILE A 72 -1.31 9.13 -2.89
N ASN A 73 -0.37 8.50 -2.18
CA ASN A 73 -0.67 7.53 -1.15
C ASN A 73 -0.98 8.25 0.17
N GLN A 74 -2.28 8.34 0.52
CA GLN A 74 -2.74 8.98 1.75
C GLN A 74 -2.20 8.27 3.00
N ASP A 75 -2.00 6.95 2.90
CA ASP A 75 -1.48 6.09 3.95
C ASP A 75 0.07 5.96 3.88
N PHE A 76 0.75 6.76 3.05
CA PHE A 76 2.22 6.76 2.97
C PHE A 76 2.82 7.00 4.36
N TYR A 77 3.65 6.05 4.77
CA TYR A 77 4.35 6.02 6.05
C TYR A 77 5.80 5.59 5.79
N VAL A 78 6.76 6.33 6.36
CA VAL A 78 8.17 5.95 6.38
C VAL A 78 8.31 4.74 7.30
N GLU A 79 8.36 3.55 6.70
CA GLU A 79 8.51 2.30 7.43
C GLU A 79 9.88 2.19 8.11
N LYS A 80 9.93 1.36 9.15
CA LYS A 80 11.18 0.92 9.77
C LYS A 80 11.83 -0.11 8.83
N ASN A 81 13.08 0.11 8.43
CA ASN A 81 13.89 -0.92 7.76
C ASN A 81 14.13 -2.11 8.72
N ILE A 82 13.17 -3.04 8.77
CA ILE A 82 13.29 -4.30 9.50
C ILE A 82 13.97 -5.29 8.56
N LEU A 83 15.29 -5.45 8.71
CA LEU A 83 16.00 -6.60 8.17
C LEU A 83 15.31 -7.87 8.69
N SER A 84 15.07 -8.84 7.81
CA SER A 84 14.46 -10.10 8.21
C SER A 84 15.38 -10.81 9.22
N PRO A 85 14.88 -11.28 10.39
CA PRO A 85 15.71 -12.00 11.36
C PRO A 85 16.28 -13.31 10.79
N ASN A 86 15.68 -13.82 9.71
CA ASN A 86 16.16 -15.01 8.99
C ASN A 86 17.14 -14.67 7.85
N SER A 87 17.53 -13.41 7.67
CA SER A 87 18.57 -13.02 6.70
C SER A 87 19.95 -12.99 7.36
N LEU A 88 20.99 -13.34 6.59
CA LEU A 88 22.38 -13.28 7.07
C LEU A 88 22.78 -11.87 7.51
N GLU A 89 22.32 -10.85 6.76
CA GLU A 89 22.51 -9.43 7.10
C GLU A 89 21.82 -9.06 8.42
N GLY A 90 20.56 -9.48 8.61
CA GLY A 90 19.83 -9.25 9.86
C GLY A 90 20.48 -9.90 11.07
N SER A 91 20.92 -11.16 10.95
CA SER A 91 21.62 -11.88 12.02
C SER A 91 23.00 -11.30 12.32
N PHE A 92 23.76 -10.88 11.29
CA PHE A 92 25.03 -10.17 11.46
C PHE A 92 24.84 -8.83 12.19
N VAL A 93 23.85 -8.05 11.75
CA VAL A 93 23.47 -6.78 12.37
C VAL A 93 23.02 -6.98 13.82
N GLU A 94 22.29 -8.05 14.13
CA GLU A 94 21.90 -8.41 15.51
C GLU A 94 23.07 -8.83 16.38
N THR A 95 24.01 -9.59 15.82
CA THR A 95 25.26 -9.94 16.51
C THR A 95 26.07 -8.69 16.83
N MET A 96 26.22 -7.76 15.88
CA MET A 96 26.95 -6.51 16.07
C MET A 96 26.24 -5.56 17.06
N TYR A 97 24.91 -5.46 16.99
CA TYR A 97 24.12 -4.63 17.89
C TYR A 97 24.20 -5.13 19.34
N ASN A 98 24.08 -6.45 19.57
CA ASN A 98 24.21 -7.01 20.91
C ASN A 98 25.63 -6.86 21.45
N ALA A 99 26.66 -7.17 20.65
CA ALA A 99 28.06 -7.02 21.06
C ALA A 99 28.42 -5.58 21.50
N PHE A 100 27.79 -4.55 20.91
CA PHE A 100 27.94 -3.16 21.37
C PHE A 100 27.40 -2.95 22.80
N TRP A 101 26.20 -3.47 23.11
CA TRP A 101 25.60 -3.33 24.45
C TRP A 101 26.31 -4.19 25.50
N ASP A 102 26.81 -5.36 25.11
CA ASP A 102 27.65 -6.21 25.97
C ASP A 102 28.99 -5.49 26.28
N HIS A 103 29.64 -4.89 25.28
CA HIS A 103 30.86 -4.11 25.50
C HIS A 103 30.64 -2.86 26.36
N LEU A 104 29.50 -2.17 26.19
CA LEU A 104 29.11 -1.06 27.09
C LEU A 104 28.96 -1.52 28.54
N LYS A 105 28.42 -2.72 28.74
CA LYS A 105 28.28 -3.33 30.06
C LYS A 105 29.62 -3.71 30.67
N GLU A 106 30.55 -4.23 29.87
CA GLU A 106 31.94 -4.48 30.31
C GLU A 106 32.63 -3.18 30.73
N GLN A 107 32.56 -2.11 29.91
CA GLN A 107 33.14 -0.80 30.22
C GLN A 107 32.66 -0.26 31.59
N LEU A 108 31.35 -0.31 31.85
CA LEU A 108 30.75 0.17 33.10
C LEU A 108 31.04 -0.72 34.33
N LEU A 109 31.54 -1.94 34.13
CA LEU A 109 31.95 -2.87 35.21
C LEU A 109 33.45 -2.83 35.52
N THR A 110 34.26 -2.09 34.76
CA THR A 110 35.69 -1.88 35.07
C THR A 110 35.88 -0.98 36.28
N THR A 111 37.07 -1.04 36.91
CA THR A 111 37.43 -0.19 38.05
C THR A 111 38.78 0.51 37.82
N PRO A 112 38.81 1.85 37.61
CA PRO A 112 37.65 2.75 37.44
C PRO A 112 36.84 2.43 36.16
N PRO A 113 35.53 2.78 36.12
CA PRO A 113 34.68 2.53 34.97
C PRO A 113 35.10 3.37 33.75
N ASP A 114 35.00 2.79 32.56
CA ASP A 114 35.11 3.51 31.30
C ASP A 114 33.73 4.02 30.87
N PHE A 115 33.70 5.27 30.39
CA PHE A 115 32.50 5.94 29.90
C PHE A 115 32.56 6.26 28.40
N THR A 116 33.57 5.75 27.69
CA THR A 116 33.81 6.08 26.27
C THR A 116 32.58 5.80 25.40
N CYS A 117 31.99 4.60 25.46
CA CYS A 117 30.78 4.30 24.69
C CYS A 117 29.52 5.00 25.24
N VAL A 118 29.48 5.37 26.53
CA VAL A 118 28.39 6.22 27.06
C VAL A 118 28.47 7.63 26.47
N LEU A 119 29.67 8.20 26.36
CA LEU A 119 29.89 9.50 25.72
C LEU A 119 29.55 9.45 24.22
N GLU A 120 29.82 8.34 23.53
CA GLU A 120 29.40 8.14 22.13
C GLU A 120 27.87 8.04 21.99
N LEU A 121 27.18 7.38 22.92
CA LEU A 121 25.71 7.37 22.95
C LEU A 121 25.14 8.76 23.25
N LEU A 122 25.59 9.45 24.30
CA LEU A 122 25.19 10.83 24.58
C LEU A 122 25.50 11.76 23.38
N LYS A 123 26.56 11.46 22.63
CA LYS A 123 26.87 12.10 21.35
C LYS A 123 25.93 11.71 20.20
N GLU A 124 25.43 10.47 20.06
CA GLU A 124 24.37 10.18 19.07
C GLU A 124 23.03 10.86 19.46
N VAL A 125 22.74 11.05 20.76
CA VAL A 125 21.58 11.82 21.24
C VAL A 125 21.70 13.31 20.87
N LYS A 126 22.91 13.89 20.93
CA LYS A 126 23.16 15.33 20.73
C LYS A 126 23.72 15.77 19.37
N GLU A 127 24.56 14.97 18.70
CA GLU A 127 25.69 15.52 17.93
C GLU A 127 26.14 14.65 16.72
N ALA A 128 25.20 14.24 15.88
CA ALA A 128 25.48 13.62 14.58
C ALA A 128 25.91 14.67 13.52
N SER A 129 27.11 15.23 13.69
CA SER A 129 27.92 16.02 12.74
C SER A 129 27.19 16.95 11.73
N ASN A 130 27.26 18.26 11.98
CA ASN A 130 27.15 19.34 10.98
C ASN A 130 25.85 19.46 10.16
N GLN A 131 24.74 18.86 10.61
CA GLN A 131 23.38 19.25 10.22
C GLN A 131 22.48 19.35 11.47
N PRO A 132 21.51 20.27 11.53
CA PRO A 132 20.75 20.58 12.74
C PRO A 132 19.62 19.57 13.06
N PHE A 133 19.90 18.26 13.00
CA PHE A 133 18.91 17.18 13.22
C PHE A 133 19.28 16.27 14.41
N ILE A 134 19.48 16.91 15.55
CA ILE A 134 19.64 16.32 16.89
C ILE A 134 18.35 15.59 17.27
N ILE A 135 18.37 14.36 17.79
CA ILE A 135 17.11 13.60 17.97
C ILE A 135 16.11 14.36 18.85
N LEU A 136 16.48 14.71 20.09
CA LEU A 136 15.59 15.46 20.99
C LEU A 136 15.24 16.86 20.48
N LEU A 137 16.17 17.60 19.87
CA LEU A 137 15.90 18.96 19.37
C LEU A 137 15.24 19.01 17.99
N SER A 138 15.12 17.87 17.30
CA SER A 138 14.31 17.68 16.09
C SER A 138 12.86 17.31 16.39
N LEU A 139 12.60 16.77 17.59
CA LEU A 139 11.26 16.62 18.15
C LEU A 139 10.73 17.97 18.69
N LEU A 140 11.61 18.94 18.97
CA LEU A 140 11.19 20.29 19.35
C LEU A 140 10.70 21.10 18.14
N LEU A 141 9.56 21.74 18.30
CA LEU A 141 9.05 22.75 17.37
C LEU A 141 9.91 24.03 17.45
N PRO A 142 10.10 24.78 16.34
CA PRO A 142 10.95 25.99 16.28
C PRO A 142 10.62 27.15 17.24
N ARG A 143 9.56 27.02 18.05
CA ARG A 143 9.14 28.01 19.06
C ARG A 143 9.60 27.63 20.49
N GLN A 144 10.08 26.41 20.72
CA GLN A 144 10.40 25.87 22.06
C GLN A 144 11.81 26.25 22.57
N ASN A 145 12.26 27.48 22.28
CA ASN A 145 13.62 27.94 22.54
C ASN A 145 14.05 27.83 24.02
N ARG A 146 13.12 27.91 24.99
CA ARG A 146 13.45 27.72 26.41
C ARG A 146 13.89 26.28 26.71
N LEU A 147 13.16 25.29 26.20
CA LEU A 147 13.45 23.87 26.40
C LEU A 147 14.69 23.45 25.61
N ARG A 148 14.88 23.98 24.39
CA ARG A 148 16.14 23.87 23.64
C ARG A 148 17.34 24.30 24.49
N ASN A 149 17.30 25.52 25.03
CA ASN A 149 18.40 26.09 25.83
C ASN A 149 18.59 25.41 27.20
N GLU A 150 17.66 24.56 27.64
CA GLU A 150 17.80 23.71 28.83
C GLU A 150 18.54 22.41 28.47
N ILE A 151 18.06 21.71 27.44
CA ILE A 151 18.66 20.47 26.92
C ILE A 151 20.12 20.70 26.47
N GLU A 152 20.38 21.81 25.77
CA GLU A 152 21.72 22.17 25.29
C GLU A 152 22.74 22.38 26.42
N LYS A 153 22.27 22.73 27.64
CA LYS A 153 23.11 22.88 28.85
C LYS A 153 23.29 21.59 29.62
N VAL A 154 22.22 20.83 29.84
CA VAL A 154 22.29 19.58 30.62
C VAL A 154 23.07 18.51 29.86
N LEU A 155 22.98 18.50 28.53
CA LEU A 155 23.76 17.63 27.66
C LEU A 155 25.00 18.35 27.08
N ASP A 156 25.72 19.17 27.84
CA ASP A 156 26.97 19.76 27.32
C ASP A 156 28.06 18.70 27.14
N MET A 157 28.51 18.46 25.90
CA MET A 157 29.44 17.37 25.61
C MET A 157 30.83 17.60 26.18
N ASP A 158 31.28 18.85 26.32
CA ASP A 158 32.60 19.12 26.87
C ASP A 158 32.62 19.05 28.40
N PHE A 159 31.49 19.37 29.04
CA PHE A 159 31.26 19.11 30.46
C PHE A 159 31.16 17.59 30.75
N LEU A 160 30.34 16.86 30.00
CA LEU A 160 30.20 15.39 30.15
C LEU A 160 31.53 14.65 29.95
N LYS A 161 32.35 15.07 28.95
CA LYS A 161 33.73 14.56 28.77
C LYS A 161 34.63 14.87 29.97
N GLN A 162 34.41 15.97 30.69
CA GLN A 162 35.18 16.32 31.87
C GLN A 162 34.77 15.48 33.09
N GLU A 163 33.46 15.30 33.34
CA GLU A 163 32.96 14.44 34.41
C GLU A 163 33.41 12.97 34.22
N ALA A 164 33.33 12.46 32.99
CA ALA A 164 33.81 11.12 32.64
C ALA A 164 35.31 10.93 32.96
N LYS A 165 36.17 11.90 32.60
CA LYS A 165 37.62 11.87 32.89
C LYS A 165 37.95 11.89 34.39
N HIS A 166 37.03 12.35 35.23
CA HIS A 166 37.17 12.36 36.68
C HIS A 166 36.39 11.22 37.37
N GLY A 167 35.80 10.30 36.62
CA GLY A 167 35.02 9.19 37.16
C GLY A 167 33.68 9.60 37.79
N ALA A 168 33.17 10.79 37.46
CA ALA A 168 32.05 11.45 38.14
C ALA A 168 30.74 11.48 37.32
N LEU A 169 30.69 10.81 36.16
CA LEU A 169 29.55 10.87 35.24
C LEU A 169 28.34 10.08 35.77
N ASP A 170 27.26 10.77 36.12
CA ASP A 170 26.01 10.15 36.60
C ASP A 170 25.12 9.68 35.43
N VAL A 171 25.40 8.46 34.96
CA VAL A 171 24.64 7.80 33.88
C VAL A 171 23.17 7.56 34.25
N PRO A 172 22.80 7.14 35.48
CA PRO A 172 21.41 7.11 35.93
C PRO A 172 20.69 8.46 35.84
N TYR A 173 21.30 9.56 36.29
CA TYR A 173 20.70 10.90 36.21
C TYR A 173 20.43 11.31 34.76
N LEU A 174 21.42 11.14 33.88
CA LEU A 174 21.30 11.49 32.46
C LEU A 174 20.23 10.66 31.75
N SER A 175 20.15 9.36 32.06
CA SER A 175 19.13 8.46 31.52
C SER A 175 17.72 8.88 31.95
N ASN A 176 17.53 9.20 33.24
CA ASN A 176 16.26 9.70 33.77
C ASN A 176 15.88 11.09 33.21
N TYR A 177 16.85 11.98 32.97
CA TYR A 177 16.62 13.26 32.32
C TYR A 177 16.13 13.08 30.87
N ILE A 178 16.79 12.23 30.09
CA ILE A 178 16.36 11.89 28.72
C ILE A 178 14.98 11.24 28.72
N LEU A 179 14.71 10.31 29.65
CA LEU A 179 13.41 9.64 29.78
C LEU A 179 12.28 10.62 30.11
N ARG A 180 12.53 11.59 30.99
CA ARG A 180 11.59 12.68 31.29
C ARG A 180 11.31 13.57 30.07
N LEU A 181 12.32 13.82 29.22
CA LEU A 181 12.12 14.54 27.96
C LEU A 181 11.32 13.72 26.95
N MET A 182 11.52 12.40 26.89
CA MET A 182 10.71 11.51 26.05
C MET A 182 9.24 11.53 26.47
N ASN A 183 8.95 11.39 27.77
CA ASN A 183 7.61 11.53 28.34
C ASN A 183 6.95 12.90 28.05
N LEU A 184 7.74 13.96 27.79
CA LEU A 184 7.23 15.30 27.43
C LEU A 184 7.01 15.50 25.91
N LEU A 185 7.68 14.71 25.06
CA LEU A 185 7.80 14.96 23.62
C LEU A 185 7.29 13.82 22.72
N CYS A 186 6.94 12.67 23.29
CA CYS A 186 6.40 11.55 22.52
C CYS A 186 4.93 11.77 22.12
N ALA A 187 4.47 11.06 21.08
CA ALA A 187 3.07 11.02 20.71
C ALA A 187 2.31 9.99 21.57
N PRO A 188 1.01 10.15 21.86
CA PRO A 188 0.25 9.28 22.79
C PRO A 188 0.30 7.76 22.52
N ILE A 189 0.64 7.35 21.29
CA ILE A 189 0.87 5.95 20.91
C ILE A 189 2.17 5.36 21.48
N ARG A 190 3.01 6.18 22.12
CA ARG A 190 4.30 5.80 22.72
C ARG A 190 4.30 5.85 24.25
N ASP A 191 3.29 6.44 24.90
CA ASP A 191 3.21 6.58 26.36
C ASP A 191 3.48 5.24 27.08
N GLU A 192 2.82 4.16 26.64
CA GLU A 192 3.02 2.79 27.19
C GLU A 192 4.44 2.25 26.97
N ALA A 193 5.11 2.65 25.88
CA ALA A 193 6.48 2.25 25.58
C ALA A 193 7.51 3.04 26.40
N VAL A 194 7.23 4.32 26.71
CA VAL A 194 8.08 5.13 27.59
C VAL A 194 7.90 4.71 29.05
N GLN A 195 6.67 4.45 29.51
CA GLN A 195 6.38 3.95 30.87
C GLN A 195 7.06 2.61 31.19
N LYS A 196 7.28 1.75 30.19
CA LYS A 196 8.04 0.49 30.36
C LYS A 196 9.52 0.72 30.66
N LEU A 197 10.08 1.88 30.29
CA LEU A 197 11.45 2.25 30.60
C LEU A 197 11.60 2.75 32.05
N ASP A 198 10.58 3.40 32.61
CA ASP A 198 10.55 3.83 34.03
C ASP A 198 10.69 2.63 35.01
N CYS A 199 10.46 1.40 34.55
CA CYS A 199 10.65 0.16 35.31
C CYS A 199 12.06 -0.47 35.21
N ILE A 200 12.99 0.07 34.42
CA ILE A 200 14.28 -0.57 34.13
C ILE A 200 15.40 -0.01 35.04
N THR A 201 15.83 -0.81 36.02
CA THR A 201 16.90 -0.44 36.97
C THR A 201 18.32 -0.58 36.41
N ASP A 202 18.54 -1.44 35.41
CA ASP A 202 19.86 -1.64 34.79
C ASP A 202 20.16 -0.50 33.79
N PRO A 203 21.26 0.24 33.93
CA PRO A 203 21.52 1.43 33.11
C PRO A 203 21.82 1.11 31.64
N VAL A 204 22.35 -0.08 31.34
CA VAL A 204 22.63 -0.51 29.96
C VAL A 204 21.32 -0.86 29.26
N GLN A 205 20.43 -1.60 29.93
CA GLN A 205 19.10 -1.91 29.40
C GLN A 205 18.22 -0.67 29.29
N LEU A 206 18.32 0.26 30.24
CA LEU A 206 17.61 1.54 30.18
C LEU A 206 18.07 2.38 28.99
N LEU A 207 19.38 2.54 28.78
CA LEU A 207 19.91 3.23 27.59
C LEU A 207 19.50 2.53 26.28
N ARG A 208 19.56 1.19 26.22
CA ARG A 208 19.12 0.38 25.07
C ARG A 208 17.66 0.62 24.72
N GLY A 209 16.78 0.64 25.72
CA GLY A 209 15.35 0.94 25.56
C GLY A 209 15.08 2.41 25.18
N ILE A 210 15.78 3.36 25.80
CA ILE A 210 15.75 4.80 25.46
C ILE A 210 16.08 5.00 23.97
N PHE A 211 17.17 4.40 23.49
CA PHE A 211 17.58 4.51 22.08
C PHE A 211 16.55 3.92 21.11
N HIS A 212 15.96 2.76 21.46
CA HIS A 212 14.91 2.15 20.66
C HIS A 212 13.70 3.08 20.52
N VAL A 213 13.20 3.63 21.63
CA VAL A 213 11.99 4.47 21.63
C VAL A 213 12.27 5.85 21.03
N LEU A 214 13.45 6.45 21.24
CA LEU A 214 13.87 7.69 20.55
C LEU A 214 13.89 7.53 19.03
N GLY A 215 14.33 6.38 18.52
CA GLY A 215 14.30 6.08 17.10
C GLY A 215 12.87 5.95 16.54
N LEU A 216 11.95 5.36 17.31
CA LEU A 216 10.53 5.34 16.96
C LEU A 216 9.92 6.75 16.97
N MET A 217 10.19 7.56 18.00
CA MET A 217 9.72 8.95 18.08
C MET A 217 10.20 9.80 16.89
N LYS A 218 11.44 9.59 16.43
CA LYS A 218 11.98 10.25 15.23
C LYS A 218 11.24 9.86 13.95
N MET A 219 10.83 8.60 13.82
CA MET A 219 10.00 8.10 12.72
C MET A 219 8.57 8.65 12.79
N ASP A 220 7.98 8.72 13.99
CA ASP A 220 6.66 9.32 14.20
C ASP A 220 6.64 10.81 13.81
N MET A 221 7.67 11.57 14.20
CA MET A 221 7.83 12.99 13.86
C MET A 221 8.06 13.21 12.36
N ALA A 222 8.83 12.34 11.70
CA ALA A 222 8.99 12.39 10.25
C ALA A 222 7.65 12.19 9.53
N ASN A 223 6.88 11.17 9.94
CA ASN A 223 5.56 10.88 9.38
C ASN A 223 4.53 11.99 9.65
N TYR A 224 4.51 12.56 10.85
CA TYR A 224 3.71 13.75 11.18
C TYR A 224 4.09 14.98 10.33
N THR A 225 5.39 15.18 10.09
CA THR A 225 5.89 16.27 9.24
C THR A 225 5.44 16.07 7.79
N ILE A 226 5.55 14.86 7.24
CA ILE A 226 5.04 14.53 5.90
C ILE A 226 3.52 14.76 5.82
N GLN A 227 2.75 14.27 6.80
CA GLN A 227 1.29 14.41 6.81
C GLN A 227 0.84 15.88 6.90
N SER A 228 1.52 16.71 7.68
CA SER A 228 1.21 18.14 7.82
C SER A 228 1.65 19.00 6.63
N LEU A 229 2.69 18.56 5.88
CA LEU A 229 3.15 19.24 4.66
C LEU A 229 2.42 18.75 3.39
N ARG A 230 1.84 17.54 3.38
CA ARG A 230 1.17 16.93 2.22
C ARG A 230 0.20 17.87 1.46
N PRO A 231 -0.63 18.72 2.10
CA PRO A 231 -1.51 19.64 1.36
C PRO A 231 -0.74 20.62 0.46
N TYR A 232 0.35 21.21 0.98
CA TYR A 232 1.21 22.12 0.22
C TYR A 232 1.99 21.39 -0.88
N LEU A 233 2.41 20.15 -0.62
CA LEU A 233 3.03 19.30 -1.64
C LEU A 233 2.04 18.99 -2.79
N GLN A 234 0.76 18.74 -2.49
CA GLN A 234 -0.30 18.49 -3.49
C GLN A 234 -0.66 19.71 -4.37
N GLU A 235 -0.31 20.93 -3.95
CA GLU A 235 -0.44 22.14 -4.78
C GLU A 235 0.67 22.23 -5.83
N GLN A 236 1.90 21.83 -5.47
CA GLN A 236 3.09 21.99 -6.31
C GLN A 236 3.49 20.72 -7.09
N SER A 237 3.06 19.53 -6.64
CA SER A 237 3.45 18.23 -7.21
C SER A 237 3.24 18.13 -8.72
N VAL A 238 2.09 18.62 -9.21
CA VAL A 238 1.75 18.63 -10.65
C VAL A 238 2.75 19.43 -11.50
N GLN A 239 3.39 20.46 -10.93
CA GLN A 239 4.43 21.22 -11.62
C GLN A 239 5.77 20.49 -11.56
N TYR A 240 6.13 19.96 -10.38
CA TYR A 240 7.37 19.19 -10.16
C TYR A 240 7.43 17.90 -11.01
N GLU A 241 6.39 17.05 -10.93
CA GLU A 241 6.30 15.79 -11.68
C GLU A 241 6.34 16.05 -13.20
N ARG A 242 5.65 17.10 -13.67
CA ARG A 242 5.68 17.45 -15.11
C ARG A 242 7.06 17.96 -15.54
N ALA A 243 7.72 18.79 -14.74
CA ALA A 243 9.05 19.30 -15.05
C ALA A 243 10.08 18.16 -15.10
N LYS A 244 10.11 17.28 -14.09
CA LYS A 244 10.98 16.11 -14.11
C LYS A 244 10.67 15.13 -15.24
N PHE A 245 9.40 14.95 -15.61
CA PHE A 245 9.06 14.16 -16.80
C PHE A 245 9.49 14.83 -18.12
N GLN A 246 9.48 16.17 -18.21
CA GLN A 246 10.01 16.88 -19.38
C GLN A 246 11.52 16.70 -19.50
N GLU A 247 12.28 16.76 -18.40
CA GLU A 247 13.72 16.48 -18.39
C GLU A 247 14.04 15.06 -18.90
N LEU A 248 13.20 14.06 -18.55
CA LEU A 248 13.31 12.70 -19.09
C LEU A 248 12.96 12.61 -20.59
N LEU A 249 11.96 13.36 -21.07
CA LEU A 249 11.60 13.43 -22.49
C LEU A 249 12.65 14.12 -23.35
N ASP A 250 13.28 15.17 -22.83
CA ASP A 250 14.33 15.92 -23.52
C ASP A 250 15.59 15.05 -23.69
N ASN A 251 15.87 14.17 -22.72
CA ASN A 251 16.91 13.14 -22.81
C ASN A 251 16.51 11.95 -23.71
N GLN A 252 15.22 11.58 -23.77
CA GLN A 252 14.72 10.43 -24.55
C GLN A 252 13.43 10.75 -25.34
N PRO A 253 13.52 11.33 -26.56
CA PRO A 253 12.35 11.79 -27.32
C PRO A 253 11.31 10.72 -27.72
N ASN A 254 11.66 9.43 -27.65
CA ASN A 254 10.77 8.31 -28.00
C ASN A 254 10.08 7.65 -26.78
N LEU A 255 10.25 8.19 -25.57
CA LEU A 255 9.75 7.66 -24.28
C LEU A 255 8.20 7.61 -24.11
N LEU A 256 7.42 7.73 -25.18
CA LEU A 256 5.95 7.77 -25.15
C LEU A 256 5.29 6.80 -26.13
N ASP A 257 6.01 5.79 -26.61
CA ASP A 257 5.52 4.87 -27.65
C ASP A 257 4.45 3.88 -27.14
N TYR A 258 4.52 3.42 -25.89
CA TYR A 258 3.45 2.64 -25.27
C TYR A 258 2.23 3.51 -24.95
N THR A 259 2.45 4.76 -24.52
CA THR A 259 1.38 5.76 -24.33
C THR A 259 0.64 6.05 -25.64
N LYS A 260 1.36 6.22 -26.76
CA LYS A 260 0.77 6.33 -28.12
C LYS A 260 -0.03 5.07 -28.50
N LYS A 261 0.53 3.86 -28.30
CA LYS A 261 -0.17 2.58 -28.56
C LYS A 261 -1.47 2.45 -27.74
N TRP A 262 -1.43 2.80 -26.45
CA TRP A 262 -2.55 2.74 -25.51
C TRP A 262 -3.68 3.71 -25.90
N LEU A 263 -3.37 4.97 -26.21
CA LEU A 263 -4.38 5.93 -26.69
C LEU A 263 -4.95 5.52 -28.06
N THR A 264 -4.12 4.98 -28.96
CA THR A 264 -4.57 4.42 -30.24
C THR A 264 -5.52 3.23 -30.04
N LYS A 265 -5.28 2.37 -29.05
CA LYS A 265 -6.19 1.29 -28.64
C LYS A 265 -7.53 1.84 -28.15
N ALA A 266 -7.51 2.90 -27.32
CA ALA A 266 -8.72 3.55 -26.83
C ALA A 266 -9.58 4.18 -27.95
N VAL A 267 -8.96 4.87 -28.92
CA VAL A 267 -9.68 5.39 -30.11
C VAL A 267 -10.32 4.24 -30.89
N ARG A 268 -9.56 3.17 -31.16
CA ARG A 268 -10.05 1.99 -31.88
C ARG A 268 -11.23 1.33 -31.17
N ASP A 269 -11.21 1.26 -29.85
CA ASP A 269 -12.28 0.65 -29.05
C ASP A 269 -13.56 1.51 -29.01
N LEU A 270 -13.45 2.83 -29.13
CA LEU A 270 -14.60 3.74 -29.28
C LEU A 270 -15.17 3.75 -30.72
N THR A 271 -14.33 3.52 -31.73
CA THR A 271 -14.71 3.58 -33.15
C THR A 271 -15.23 2.24 -33.69
N LYS A 272 -15.16 1.15 -32.91
CA LYS A 272 -15.77 -0.14 -33.29
C LYS A 272 -17.30 -0.01 -33.34
N PRO A 273 -17.96 -0.29 -34.48
CA PRO A 273 -19.41 -0.39 -34.49
C PRO A 273 -19.85 -1.56 -33.61
N TYR A 274 -20.84 -1.34 -32.74
CA TYR A 274 -21.45 -2.40 -31.96
C TYR A 274 -22.12 -3.41 -32.90
N PRO A 275 -21.85 -4.73 -32.77
CA PRO A 275 -22.66 -5.73 -33.44
C PRO A 275 -24.08 -5.70 -32.85
N SER A 276 -25.06 -5.32 -33.66
CA SER A 276 -26.45 -5.17 -33.26
C SER A 276 -27.10 -6.52 -32.95
N SER A 277 -27.09 -6.92 -31.67
CA SER A 277 -27.65 -8.18 -31.21
C SER A 277 -29.17 -8.12 -30.99
N LEU A 278 -29.90 -8.63 -31.97
CA LEU A 278 -31.25 -9.23 -31.93
C LEU A 278 -32.24 -8.74 -30.84
N ASP A 279 -33.28 -8.06 -31.32
CA ASP A 279 -34.68 -8.06 -30.86
C ASP A 279 -35.02 -8.66 -29.47
N SER A 280 -35.41 -7.78 -28.54
CA SER A 280 -36.42 -8.10 -27.51
C SER A 280 -37.09 -6.84 -26.95
N PRO A 281 -38.38 -6.89 -26.56
CA PRO A 281 -39.20 -5.70 -26.39
C PRO A 281 -39.07 -5.01 -25.02
N SER A 282 -39.12 -3.68 -25.08
CA SER A 282 -39.59 -2.71 -24.07
C SER A 282 -39.87 -3.21 -22.65
N THR A 283 -38.92 -3.00 -21.73
CA THR A 283 -39.25 -2.75 -20.31
C THR A 283 -38.46 -1.54 -19.81
N SER A 284 -39.16 -0.45 -19.55
CA SER A 284 -38.58 0.83 -19.16
C SER A 284 -38.16 0.85 -17.69
N SER A 285 -36.86 0.76 -17.41
CA SER A 285 -36.31 0.94 -16.05
C SER A 285 -34.98 1.72 -16.05
N SER A 286 -35.09 3.03 -16.27
CA SER A 286 -34.10 4.10 -16.02
C SER A 286 -32.63 3.78 -16.35
N LEU A 287 -32.23 4.07 -17.60
CA LEU A 287 -30.82 4.12 -18.00
C LEU A 287 -30.29 5.57 -18.00
N GLY A 288 -30.48 6.28 -16.88
CA GLY A 288 -30.29 7.74 -16.76
C GLY A 288 -28.88 8.30 -16.94
N CYS A 289 -27.90 7.49 -17.38
CA CYS A 289 -26.51 7.91 -17.60
C CYS A 289 -26.18 8.21 -19.08
N LEU A 290 -27.16 8.10 -19.99
CA LEU A 290 -27.00 8.37 -21.43
C LEU A 290 -28.18 9.22 -21.94
N SER A 291 -28.23 10.49 -21.52
CA SER A 291 -29.21 11.48 -22.01
C SER A 291 -28.54 12.81 -22.37
N THR A 292 -27.43 12.74 -23.11
CA THR A 292 -27.06 13.85 -24.00
C THR A 292 -28.14 13.94 -25.08
N ASN A 293 -29.04 14.91 -24.96
CA ASN A 293 -30.12 15.13 -25.92
C ASN A 293 -29.57 15.71 -27.23
N TYR A 294 -29.01 14.85 -28.07
CA TYR A 294 -28.74 15.12 -29.48
C TYR A 294 -29.49 14.11 -30.33
N GLU A 295 -30.10 14.59 -31.41
CA GLU A 295 -30.85 13.77 -32.35
C GLU A 295 -29.91 12.86 -33.15
N VAL A 296 -30.46 11.80 -33.74
CA VAL A 296 -29.67 10.82 -34.50
C VAL A 296 -29.28 11.39 -35.85
N ASP A 297 -28.10 12.03 -35.93
CA ASP A 297 -27.42 12.24 -37.20
C ASP A 297 -25.88 12.32 -37.08
N ASN A 298 -25.21 11.72 -38.07
CA ASN A 298 -23.76 11.72 -38.33
C ASN A 298 -22.77 11.14 -37.30
N SER A 299 -21.60 10.75 -37.82
CA SER A 299 -20.51 10.09 -37.10
C SER A 299 -19.54 11.11 -36.48
N GLU A 300 -19.90 11.72 -35.35
CA GLU A 300 -18.95 12.55 -34.59
C GLU A 300 -17.72 11.75 -34.12
N LEU A 301 -16.54 12.35 -34.26
CA LEU A 301 -15.29 11.75 -33.77
C LEU A 301 -15.25 11.82 -32.23
N PRO A 302 -14.73 10.78 -31.54
CA PRO A 302 -14.68 10.77 -30.08
C PRO A 302 -13.79 11.90 -29.56
N THR A 303 -14.30 12.70 -28.63
CA THR A 303 -13.53 13.82 -28.06
C THR A 303 -12.29 13.33 -27.30
N PRO A 304 -11.17 14.10 -27.28
CA PRO A 304 -9.94 13.68 -26.61
C PRO A 304 -10.12 13.22 -25.15
N THR A 305 -11.01 13.88 -24.41
CA THR A 305 -11.36 13.52 -23.03
C THR A 305 -12.03 12.14 -22.93
N VAL A 306 -12.97 11.82 -23.84
CA VAL A 306 -13.65 10.52 -23.88
C VAL A 306 -12.68 9.40 -24.30
N VAL A 307 -11.75 9.70 -25.21
CA VAL A 307 -10.64 8.78 -25.56
C VAL A 307 -9.75 8.51 -24.35
N LEU A 308 -9.30 9.54 -23.64
CA LEU A 308 -8.45 9.39 -22.46
C LEU A 308 -9.15 8.57 -21.36
N TYR A 309 -10.43 8.87 -21.07
CA TYR A 309 -11.21 8.11 -20.09
C TYR A 309 -11.47 6.65 -20.50
N GLN A 310 -11.65 6.37 -21.80
CA GLN A 310 -11.70 4.99 -22.28
C GLN A 310 -10.33 4.31 -22.16
N GLY A 311 -9.23 5.03 -22.40
CA GLY A 311 -7.86 4.58 -22.12
C GLY A 311 -7.68 4.17 -20.67
N TYR A 312 -8.08 5.01 -19.72
CA TYR A 312 -8.01 4.71 -18.29
C TYR A 312 -8.84 3.48 -17.89
N LEU A 313 -10.05 3.32 -18.45
CA LEU A 313 -10.87 2.11 -18.22
C LEU A 313 -10.28 0.85 -18.86
N ASN A 314 -9.53 0.99 -19.96
CA ASN A 314 -8.81 -0.10 -20.61
C ASN A 314 -7.57 -0.58 -19.81
N LEU A 315 -7.12 0.18 -18.78
CA LEU A 315 -6.07 -0.27 -17.85
C LEU A 315 -6.59 -1.30 -16.83
N LEU A 316 -7.88 -1.28 -16.52
CA LEU A 316 -8.56 -2.26 -15.65
C LEU A 316 -8.94 -3.56 -16.39
N LEU A 317 -8.29 -3.78 -17.53
CA LEU A 317 -8.39 -4.91 -18.45
C LEU A 317 -7.01 -5.16 -19.11
N TRP A 318 -5.93 -4.79 -18.41
CA TRP A 318 -4.58 -4.93 -18.94
C TRP A 318 -4.07 -6.37 -18.71
N ASP A 319 -3.10 -6.78 -19.51
CA ASP A 319 -2.43 -8.07 -19.26
C ASP A 319 -1.26 -7.84 -18.30
N ASN A 320 -1.29 -8.51 -17.15
CA ASN A 320 -0.28 -8.32 -16.10
C ASN A 320 1.13 -8.69 -16.58
N GLU A 321 1.22 -9.66 -17.49
CA GLU A 321 2.46 -10.15 -18.08
C GLU A 321 2.95 -9.26 -19.26
N SER A 322 2.21 -8.21 -19.63
CA SER A 322 2.60 -7.31 -20.72
C SER A 322 3.67 -6.30 -20.28
N GLU A 323 4.74 -6.21 -21.05
CA GLU A 323 5.78 -5.18 -20.90
C GLU A 323 5.34 -3.82 -21.46
N GLU A 324 4.33 -3.77 -22.34
CA GLU A 324 3.88 -2.56 -23.07
C GLU A 324 3.06 -1.55 -22.22
N PHE A 325 3.40 -1.35 -20.95
CA PHE A 325 2.64 -0.48 -20.06
C PHE A 325 2.89 1.02 -20.37
N PRO A 326 1.86 1.90 -20.35
CA PRO A 326 2.05 3.32 -20.66
C PRO A 326 3.04 4.03 -19.73
N GLU A 327 4.00 4.73 -20.31
CA GLU A 327 5.14 5.31 -19.60
C GLU A 327 4.70 6.39 -18.59
N THR A 328 3.67 7.17 -18.95
CA THR A 328 3.03 8.18 -18.09
C THR A 328 2.27 7.62 -16.89
N LEU A 329 2.23 6.29 -16.72
CA LEU A 329 1.50 5.59 -15.64
C LEU A 329 2.38 4.56 -14.90
N LEU A 330 3.68 4.46 -15.21
CA LEU A 330 4.54 3.40 -14.67
C LEU A 330 4.62 3.38 -13.13
N MET A 331 4.68 4.55 -12.48
CA MET A 331 4.66 4.67 -11.02
C MET A 331 3.37 4.09 -10.40
N ASP A 332 2.28 4.09 -11.16
CA ASP A 332 0.95 3.62 -10.74
C ASP A 332 0.65 2.16 -11.13
N ARG A 333 1.56 1.44 -11.81
CA ARG A 333 1.29 0.10 -12.36
C ARG A 333 0.76 -0.87 -11.29
N VAL A 334 1.48 -1.02 -10.16
CA VAL A 334 1.09 -1.94 -9.07
C VAL A 334 -0.25 -1.52 -8.45
N ARG A 335 -0.41 -0.22 -8.19
CA ARG A 335 -1.64 0.38 -7.64
C ARG A 335 -2.86 0.14 -8.54
N LEU A 336 -2.69 0.17 -9.86
CA LEU A 336 -3.75 -0.15 -10.82
C LEU A 336 -4.07 -1.65 -10.85
N GLN A 337 -3.06 -2.51 -10.74
CA GLN A 337 -3.24 -3.97 -10.64
C GLN A 337 -3.99 -4.36 -9.35
N ASP A 338 -3.69 -3.71 -8.22
CA ASP A 338 -4.43 -3.89 -6.96
C ASP A 338 -5.90 -3.44 -7.06
N ILE A 339 -6.16 -2.32 -7.75
CA ILE A 339 -7.54 -1.86 -8.03
C ILE A 339 -8.26 -2.86 -8.92
N GLU A 340 -7.62 -3.37 -9.99
CA GLU A 340 -8.23 -4.38 -10.86
C GLU A 340 -8.56 -5.66 -10.08
N ALA A 341 -7.61 -6.20 -9.31
CA ALA A 341 -7.82 -7.41 -8.52
C ALA A 341 -8.99 -7.28 -7.54
N GLN A 342 -9.15 -6.11 -6.90
CA GLN A 342 -10.26 -5.82 -6.01
C GLN A 342 -11.60 -5.66 -6.76
N LEU A 343 -11.61 -5.03 -7.94
CA LEU A 343 -12.81 -4.95 -8.80
C LEU A 343 -13.23 -6.33 -9.34
N GLN A 344 -12.28 -7.19 -9.70
CA GLN A 344 -12.55 -8.58 -10.05
C GLN A 344 -13.15 -9.33 -8.85
N GLN A 345 -12.59 -9.18 -7.64
CA GLN A 345 -13.14 -9.78 -6.43
C GLN A 345 -14.59 -9.31 -6.15
N LEU A 346 -14.85 -8.00 -6.23
CA LEU A 346 -16.22 -7.46 -6.05
C LEU A 346 -17.20 -7.98 -7.11
N THR A 347 -16.75 -8.19 -8.35
CA THR A 347 -17.56 -8.78 -9.42
C THR A 347 -18.00 -10.21 -9.06
N ILE A 348 -17.10 -11.03 -8.49
CA ILE A 348 -17.45 -12.38 -8.03
C ILE A 348 -18.36 -12.32 -6.79
N VAL A 349 -18.07 -11.45 -5.82
CA VAL A 349 -18.92 -11.25 -4.62
C VAL A 349 -20.35 -10.86 -5.01
N ALA A 350 -20.52 -9.90 -5.92
CA ALA A 350 -21.83 -9.48 -6.41
C ALA A 350 -22.56 -10.61 -7.17
N SER A 351 -21.84 -11.38 -7.98
CA SER A 351 -22.37 -12.55 -8.69
C SER A 351 -22.87 -13.63 -7.72
N VAL A 352 -22.08 -13.95 -6.69
CA VAL A 352 -22.43 -14.91 -5.62
C VAL A 352 -23.64 -14.44 -4.83
N LEU A 353 -23.69 -13.15 -4.45
CA LEU A 353 -24.82 -12.57 -3.73
C LEU A 353 -26.11 -12.58 -4.58
N LEU A 354 -26.04 -12.37 -5.89
CA LEU A 354 -27.21 -12.44 -6.77
C LEU A 354 -27.78 -13.86 -6.87
N VAL A 355 -26.93 -14.87 -7.12
CA VAL A 355 -27.33 -16.28 -7.22
C VAL A 355 -27.85 -16.81 -5.88
N ALA A 356 -27.20 -16.45 -4.77
CA ALA A 356 -27.68 -16.81 -3.44
C ALA A 356 -29.04 -16.15 -3.13
N ARG A 357 -29.26 -14.89 -3.55
CA ARG A 357 -30.52 -14.16 -3.38
C ARG A 357 -31.67 -14.74 -4.20
N SER A 358 -31.43 -15.15 -5.45
CA SER A 358 -32.50 -15.68 -6.32
C SER A 358 -33.10 -16.98 -5.80
N ILE A 359 -32.31 -17.81 -5.11
CA ILE A 359 -32.73 -19.12 -4.60
C ILE A 359 -33.14 -19.08 -3.12
N SER A 360 -32.51 -18.24 -2.30
CA SER A 360 -32.75 -18.20 -0.84
C SER A 360 -33.85 -17.22 -0.40
N GLY A 361 -34.45 -16.48 -1.35
CA GLY A 361 -35.54 -15.57 -1.10
C GLY A 361 -35.14 -14.22 -0.47
N LYS A 362 -36.12 -13.30 -0.42
CA LYS A 362 -35.88 -11.90 -0.01
C LYS A 362 -35.54 -11.75 1.49
N VAL A 363 -36.11 -12.59 2.37
CA VAL A 363 -36.08 -12.43 3.84
C VAL A 363 -34.67 -12.48 4.42
N LEU A 364 -33.83 -13.43 3.97
CA LEU A 364 -32.42 -13.48 4.40
C LEU A 364 -31.63 -12.28 3.88
N PHE A 365 -31.94 -11.81 2.67
CA PHE A 365 -31.27 -10.69 2.01
C PHE A 365 -31.81 -9.31 2.43
N SER A 366 -32.67 -9.24 3.45
CA SER A 366 -32.99 -8.02 4.20
C SER A 366 -32.15 -7.85 5.48
N LEU A 367 -31.32 -8.83 5.86
CA LEU A 367 -30.54 -8.81 7.09
C LEU A 367 -29.09 -8.36 6.80
N PRO A 368 -28.61 -7.20 7.30
CA PRO A 368 -27.27 -6.70 7.01
C PRO A 368 -26.17 -7.69 7.42
N GLU A 369 -26.25 -8.24 8.65
CA GLU A 369 -25.29 -9.23 9.14
C GLU A 369 -25.14 -10.45 8.23
N PHE A 370 -26.23 -10.92 7.61
CA PHE A 370 -26.19 -12.10 6.75
C PHE A 370 -25.46 -11.81 5.44
N LEU A 371 -25.67 -10.62 4.87
CA LEU A 371 -24.99 -10.15 3.67
C LEU A 371 -23.49 -10.01 3.92
N GLU A 372 -23.09 -9.36 5.02
CA GLU A 372 -21.68 -9.21 5.37
C GLU A 372 -21.03 -10.56 5.69
N LYS A 373 -21.73 -11.49 6.36
CA LYS A 373 -21.23 -12.85 6.57
C LYS A 373 -21.03 -13.62 5.25
N LEU A 374 -21.88 -13.43 4.24
CA LEU A 374 -21.67 -13.99 2.89
C LEU A 374 -20.54 -13.30 2.12
N LYS A 375 -20.40 -11.97 2.22
CA LYS A 375 -19.27 -11.23 1.64
C LYS A 375 -17.95 -11.73 2.22
N CYS A 376 -17.81 -11.79 3.54
CA CYS A 376 -16.59 -12.24 4.20
C CYS A 376 -16.23 -13.70 3.85
N ILE A 377 -17.21 -14.62 3.83
CA ILE A 377 -17.00 -16.00 3.36
C ILE A 377 -16.47 -16.02 1.92
N THR A 378 -17.05 -15.19 1.04
CA THR A 378 -16.63 -15.14 -0.37
C THR A 378 -15.23 -14.56 -0.49
N LYS A 379 -14.99 -13.34 0.03
CA LYS A 379 -13.69 -12.64 -0.04
C LYS A 379 -12.55 -13.47 0.55
N ALA A 380 -12.75 -14.11 1.70
CA ALA A 380 -11.72 -14.93 2.36
C ALA A 380 -11.25 -16.14 1.52
N LEU A 381 -12.12 -16.69 0.67
CA LEU A 381 -11.81 -17.82 -0.21
C LEU A 381 -11.20 -17.40 -1.56
N MET A 382 -11.18 -16.11 -1.90
CA MET A 382 -10.79 -15.63 -3.24
C MET A 382 -9.28 -15.56 -3.51
N LYS A 383 -8.42 -15.86 -2.53
CA LYS A 383 -6.95 -15.68 -2.64
C LYS A 383 -6.36 -16.32 -3.90
N ASP A 384 -6.73 -17.58 -4.16
CA ASP A 384 -6.21 -18.38 -5.28
C ASP A 384 -7.16 -18.38 -6.51
N PHE A 385 -8.08 -17.40 -6.62
CA PHE A 385 -9.10 -17.42 -7.67
C PHE A 385 -8.52 -17.30 -9.09
N ASN A 386 -7.41 -16.59 -9.25
CA ASN A 386 -6.78 -16.40 -10.56
C ASN A 386 -6.06 -17.67 -11.06
N SER A 387 -5.51 -18.47 -10.17
CA SER A 387 -4.83 -19.73 -10.49
C SER A 387 -5.79 -20.94 -10.52
N LYS A 388 -6.82 -20.94 -9.66
CA LYS A 388 -7.71 -22.10 -9.43
C LYS A 388 -9.21 -21.73 -9.27
N PRO A 389 -9.84 -21.04 -10.24
CA PRO A 389 -11.21 -20.54 -10.07
C PRO A 389 -12.26 -21.63 -9.84
N GLN A 390 -12.06 -22.85 -10.36
CA GLN A 390 -12.99 -23.97 -10.19
C GLN A 390 -12.95 -24.57 -8.77
N GLU A 391 -11.75 -24.78 -8.20
CA GLU A 391 -11.59 -25.26 -6.81
C GLU A 391 -12.15 -24.22 -5.82
N VAL A 392 -11.81 -22.94 -6.04
CA VAL A 392 -12.30 -21.83 -5.21
C VAL A 392 -13.83 -21.72 -5.25
N MET A 393 -14.45 -21.74 -6.44
CA MET A 393 -15.93 -21.67 -6.52
C MET A 393 -16.63 -22.94 -6.03
N LEU A 394 -15.97 -24.10 -6.03
CA LEU A 394 -16.47 -25.29 -5.35
C LEU A 394 -16.55 -25.05 -3.84
N ASN A 395 -15.48 -24.52 -3.24
CA ASN A 395 -15.44 -24.20 -1.80
C ASN A 395 -16.44 -23.09 -1.42
N VAL A 396 -16.54 -22.02 -2.21
CA VAL A 396 -17.56 -20.97 -2.05
C VAL A 396 -18.97 -21.56 -2.16
N SER A 397 -19.23 -22.45 -3.14
CA SER A 397 -20.56 -23.07 -3.32
C SER A 397 -21.01 -23.89 -2.11
N GLU A 398 -20.07 -24.50 -1.38
CA GLU A 398 -20.36 -25.28 -0.18
C GLU A 398 -20.57 -24.36 1.03
N GLN A 399 -19.64 -23.44 1.29
CA GLN A 399 -19.71 -22.53 2.45
C GLN A 399 -20.91 -21.58 2.40
N VAL A 400 -21.24 -21.03 1.21
CA VAL A 400 -22.44 -20.20 1.01
C VAL A 400 -23.71 -21.00 1.27
N TYR A 401 -23.80 -22.24 0.76
CA TYR A 401 -24.93 -23.15 1.04
C TYR A 401 -25.06 -23.45 2.55
N GLN A 402 -23.97 -23.80 3.22
CA GLN A 402 -23.97 -24.10 4.66
C GLN A 402 -24.42 -22.88 5.47
N LYS A 403 -23.99 -21.66 5.08
CA LYS A 403 -24.42 -20.41 5.73
C LYS A 403 -25.90 -20.13 5.53
N ILE A 404 -26.43 -20.31 4.31
CA ILE A 404 -27.87 -20.18 4.03
C ILE A 404 -28.67 -21.19 4.87
N HIS A 405 -28.28 -22.46 4.87
CA HIS A 405 -28.94 -23.53 5.63
C HIS A 405 -28.94 -23.25 7.14
N GLN A 406 -27.82 -22.80 7.70
CA GLN A 406 -27.72 -22.40 9.11
C GLN A 406 -28.68 -21.24 9.43
N SER A 407 -28.72 -20.20 8.60
CA SER A 407 -29.61 -19.05 8.81
C SER A 407 -31.08 -19.40 8.67
N LEU A 408 -31.48 -20.24 7.71
CA LEU A 408 -32.85 -20.76 7.61
C LEU A 408 -33.26 -21.52 8.87
N LYS A 409 -32.40 -22.45 9.35
CA LYS A 409 -32.64 -23.23 10.58
C LYS A 409 -32.79 -22.32 11.81
N ASN A 410 -31.88 -21.36 11.98
CA ASN A 410 -31.90 -20.43 13.12
C ASN A 410 -33.18 -19.56 13.13
N MET A 411 -33.67 -19.16 11.96
CA MET A 411 -34.90 -18.37 11.82
C MET A 411 -36.18 -19.20 11.73
N ARG A 412 -36.10 -20.53 11.87
CA ARG A 412 -37.23 -21.47 11.72
C ARG A 412 -37.96 -21.34 10.38
N LEU A 413 -37.26 -20.90 9.33
CA LEU A 413 -37.77 -20.79 7.97
C LEU A 413 -37.74 -22.16 7.28
N THR A 414 -38.49 -22.31 6.19
CA THR A 414 -38.52 -23.54 5.40
C THR A 414 -37.13 -23.84 4.81
N PRO A 415 -36.65 -25.09 4.87
CA PRO A 415 -35.40 -25.49 4.22
C PRO A 415 -35.56 -25.47 2.70
N LEU A 416 -34.45 -25.27 1.98
CA LEU A 416 -34.42 -25.35 0.52
C LEU A 416 -34.75 -26.77 0.05
N SER A 417 -35.48 -26.89 -1.07
CA SER A 417 -35.69 -28.17 -1.76
C SER A 417 -34.37 -28.74 -2.28
N ARG A 418 -34.31 -30.06 -2.49
CA ARG A 418 -33.11 -30.72 -3.07
C ARG A 418 -32.72 -30.12 -4.42
N GLU A 419 -33.71 -29.76 -5.23
CA GLU A 419 -33.55 -29.07 -6.51
C GLU A 419 -32.93 -27.67 -6.35
N ASN A 420 -33.43 -26.87 -5.41
CA ASN A 420 -32.89 -25.55 -5.11
C ASN A 420 -31.44 -25.64 -4.59
N ILE A 421 -31.11 -26.66 -3.79
CA ILE A 421 -29.74 -26.89 -3.30
C ILE A 421 -28.80 -27.27 -4.44
N ALA A 422 -29.23 -28.18 -5.34
CA ALA A 422 -28.46 -28.56 -6.52
C ALA A 422 -28.25 -27.37 -7.48
N SER A 423 -29.32 -26.61 -7.75
CA SER A 423 -29.31 -25.40 -8.59
C SER A 423 -28.38 -24.33 -8.02
N LEU A 424 -28.42 -24.07 -6.71
CA LEU A 424 -27.54 -23.14 -6.02
C LEU A 424 -26.06 -23.53 -6.19
N LYS A 425 -25.71 -24.78 -5.88
CA LYS A 425 -24.32 -25.24 -5.99
C LYS A 425 -23.83 -25.25 -7.44
N ALA A 426 -24.68 -25.63 -8.39
CA ALA A 426 -24.35 -25.60 -9.83
C ALA A 426 -24.13 -24.17 -10.35
N GLN A 427 -25.05 -23.25 -10.06
CA GLN A 427 -24.95 -21.85 -10.50
C GLN A 427 -23.74 -21.15 -9.89
N LEU A 428 -23.47 -21.34 -8.59
CA LEU A 428 -22.30 -20.78 -7.92
C LEU A 428 -20.99 -21.31 -8.52
N ARG A 429 -20.89 -22.62 -8.80
CA ARG A 429 -19.71 -23.20 -9.48
C ARG A 429 -19.52 -22.65 -10.89
N ASN A 430 -20.61 -22.38 -11.62
CA ASN A 430 -20.54 -21.84 -12.98
C ASN A 430 -20.00 -20.39 -13.04
N ILE A 431 -19.92 -19.65 -11.92
CA ILE A 431 -19.28 -18.32 -11.83
C ILE A 431 -17.76 -18.38 -12.06
N ALA A 432 -17.13 -19.55 -11.89
CA ALA A 432 -15.70 -19.75 -12.16
C ALA A 432 -15.29 -19.45 -13.62
N LYS A 433 -16.23 -19.55 -14.57
CA LYS A 433 -16.00 -19.31 -15.99
C LYS A 433 -15.85 -17.81 -16.31
N LYS A 434 -14.92 -17.46 -17.20
CA LYS A 434 -14.71 -16.06 -17.62
C LYS A 434 -15.88 -15.50 -18.46
N ASP A 435 -16.53 -16.36 -19.24
CA ASP A 435 -17.71 -16.10 -20.10
C ASP A 435 -19.07 -16.14 -19.35
N ASN A 436 -19.06 -16.27 -18.02
CA ASN A 436 -20.30 -16.34 -17.25
C ASN A 436 -21.11 -15.03 -17.37
N CYS A 437 -22.31 -15.11 -17.94
CA CYS A 437 -23.18 -13.95 -18.20
C CYS A 437 -23.44 -13.07 -16.97
N ILE A 438 -23.55 -13.65 -15.76
CA ILE A 438 -23.75 -12.89 -14.52
C ILE A 438 -22.48 -12.08 -14.20
N ARG A 439 -21.30 -12.72 -14.27
CA ARG A 439 -20.00 -12.07 -14.12
C ARG A 439 -19.88 -10.91 -15.12
N THR A 440 -20.13 -11.15 -16.41
CA THR A 440 -20.05 -10.16 -17.48
C THR A 440 -21.00 -8.97 -17.25
N ILE A 441 -22.23 -9.20 -16.78
CA ILE A 441 -23.19 -8.12 -16.49
C ILE A 441 -22.73 -7.26 -15.30
N PHE A 442 -22.19 -7.86 -14.24
CA PHE A 442 -21.64 -7.09 -13.11
C PHE A 442 -20.40 -6.29 -13.51
N ASP A 443 -19.49 -6.94 -14.22
CA ASP A 443 -18.25 -6.38 -14.76
C ASP A 443 -18.50 -5.18 -15.70
N GLN A 444 -19.47 -5.29 -16.61
CA GLN A 444 -19.94 -4.18 -17.45
C GLN A 444 -20.55 -3.03 -16.64
N ARG A 445 -21.38 -3.33 -15.62
CA ARG A 445 -22.00 -2.31 -14.76
C ARG A 445 -21.00 -1.57 -13.89
N ILE A 446 -19.97 -2.27 -13.40
CA ILE A 446 -18.85 -1.71 -12.65
C ILE A 446 -18.05 -0.75 -13.55
N ARG A 447 -17.68 -1.16 -14.77
CA ARG A 447 -17.02 -0.25 -15.73
C ARG A 447 -17.91 0.94 -16.12
N LEU A 448 -19.22 0.76 -16.28
CA LEU A 448 -20.14 1.86 -16.56
C LEU A 448 -20.20 2.87 -15.40
N PHE A 449 -20.26 2.40 -14.15
CA PHE A 449 -20.15 3.27 -12.97
C PHE A 449 -18.84 4.07 -12.98
N LEU A 450 -17.69 3.40 -13.14
CA LEU A 450 -16.38 4.08 -13.21
C LEU A 450 -16.28 5.08 -14.38
N LYS A 451 -16.88 4.78 -15.53
CA LYS A 451 -16.99 5.71 -16.67
C LYS A 451 -17.82 6.95 -16.31
N CYS A 452 -18.96 6.77 -15.66
CA CYS A 452 -19.79 7.88 -15.17
C CYS A 452 -19.04 8.73 -14.14
N SER A 453 -18.29 8.10 -13.23
CA SER A 453 -17.48 8.75 -12.21
C SER A 453 -16.27 9.54 -12.74
N LEU A 454 -15.72 9.16 -13.89
CA LEU A 454 -14.71 9.96 -14.60
C LEU A 454 -15.35 11.19 -15.29
N ILE A 455 -16.50 11.00 -15.95
CA ILE A 455 -17.18 12.04 -16.73
C ILE A 455 -17.84 13.11 -15.84
N HIS A 456 -18.74 12.70 -14.94
CA HIS A 456 -19.55 13.60 -14.10
C HIS A 456 -18.91 13.81 -12.71
N GLY A 457 -18.07 12.87 -12.28
CA GLY A 457 -17.46 12.86 -10.95
C GLY A 457 -18.12 11.87 -10.00
N MET A 458 -17.35 11.40 -9.01
CA MET A 458 -17.78 10.39 -8.03
C MET A 458 -19.07 10.78 -7.29
N GLN A 459 -19.25 12.04 -6.89
CA GLN A 459 -20.44 12.46 -6.13
C GLN A 459 -21.73 12.26 -6.94
N GLU A 460 -21.75 12.69 -8.21
CA GLU A 460 -22.93 12.57 -9.08
C GLU A 460 -23.17 11.12 -9.52
N ALA A 461 -22.11 10.35 -9.77
CA ALA A 461 -22.20 8.92 -10.04
C ALA A 461 -22.72 8.10 -8.84
N LEU A 462 -22.55 8.59 -7.60
CA LEU A 462 -23.13 8.00 -6.39
C LEU A 462 -24.61 8.39 -6.21
N LEU A 463 -25.02 9.62 -6.58
CA LEU A 463 -26.44 10.00 -6.60
C LEU A 463 -27.27 9.15 -7.58
N HIS A 464 -26.65 8.69 -8.67
CA HIS A 464 -27.26 7.83 -9.69
C HIS A 464 -26.66 6.42 -9.70
N PHE A 465 -26.30 5.90 -8.51
CA PHE A 465 -25.64 4.60 -8.38
C PHE A 465 -26.46 3.44 -8.98
N PRO A 466 -25.87 2.54 -9.81
CA PRO A 466 -26.64 1.50 -10.48
C PRO A 466 -27.31 0.53 -9.50
N GLY A 467 -28.65 0.49 -9.50
CA GLY A 467 -29.45 -0.28 -8.53
C GLY A 467 -29.13 -1.79 -8.45
N GLY A 468 -28.52 -2.37 -9.48
CA GLY A 468 -28.02 -3.75 -9.46
C GLY A 468 -26.78 -3.96 -8.59
N LEU A 469 -26.03 -2.91 -8.28
CA LEU A 469 -24.76 -2.93 -7.54
C LEU A 469 -24.92 -2.60 -6.03
N LEU A 470 -26.10 -2.19 -5.56
CA LEU A 470 -26.40 -1.73 -4.19
C LEU A 470 -25.96 -2.68 -3.03
N ARG A 471 -25.53 -3.90 -3.33
CA ARG A 471 -25.02 -4.87 -2.35
C ARG A 471 -23.50 -4.83 -2.15
N ILE A 472 -22.79 -4.07 -2.97
CA ILE A 472 -21.34 -3.79 -2.89
C ILE A 472 -21.05 -2.28 -2.96
N GLU A 473 -22.05 -1.44 -2.65
CA GLU A 473 -22.01 0.01 -2.87
C GLU A 473 -20.81 0.70 -2.20
N GLY A 474 -20.65 0.54 -0.88
CA GLY A 474 -19.54 1.16 -0.15
C GLY A 474 -18.16 0.70 -0.64
N GLU A 475 -18.01 -0.60 -0.93
CA GLU A 475 -16.74 -1.17 -1.40
C GLU A 475 -16.40 -0.71 -2.82
N LEU A 476 -17.40 -0.57 -3.70
CA LEU A 476 -17.20 -0.04 -5.05
C LEU A 476 -17.01 1.49 -5.05
N ALA A 477 -17.65 2.20 -4.12
CA ALA A 477 -17.45 3.64 -3.94
C ALA A 477 -16.00 3.94 -3.50
N GLU A 478 -15.45 3.17 -2.55
CA GLU A 478 -14.07 3.31 -2.09
C GLU A 478 -13.05 3.09 -3.23
N LEU A 479 -13.21 1.99 -3.99
CA LEU A 479 -12.36 1.72 -5.16
C LEU A 479 -12.54 2.76 -6.27
N GLY A 480 -13.79 3.24 -6.48
CA GLY A 480 -14.08 4.32 -7.41
C GLY A 480 -13.38 5.63 -7.04
N TRP A 481 -13.36 6.00 -5.75
CA TRP A 481 -12.61 7.16 -5.26
C TRP A 481 -11.11 6.99 -5.47
N LYS A 482 -10.54 5.84 -5.13
CA LYS A 482 -9.12 5.52 -5.36
C LYS A 482 -8.75 5.65 -6.84
N PHE A 483 -9.50 4.99 -7.73
CA PHE A 483 -9.29 5.04 -9.18
C PHE A 483 -9.47 6.46 -9.76
N VAL A 484 -10.57 7.15 -9.47
CA VAL A 484 -10.86 8.47 -10.05
C VAL A 484 -9.92 9.54 -9.52
N SER A 485 -9.48 9.47 -8.26
CA SER A 485 -8.44 10.37 -7.72
C SER A 485 -7.13 10.19 -8.49
N LEU A 486 -6.73 8.94 -8.72
CA LEU A 486 -5.49 8.60 -9.43
C LEU A 486 -5.50 9.10 -10.88
N MET A 487 -6.55 8.76 -11.63
CA MET A 487 -6.70 9.17 -13.03
C MET A 487 -6.80 10.69 -13.19
N ARG A 488 -7.38 11.41 -12.19
CA ARG A 488 -7.40 12.88 -12.18
C ARG A 488 -6.04 13.50 -11.89
N HIS A 489 -5.23 12.93 -10.99
CA HIS A 489 -3.86 13.40 -10.78
C HIS A 489 -3.02 13.17 -12.03
N ASN A 490 -3.07 11.96 -12.58
CA ASN A 490 -2.41 11.60 -13.83
C ASN A 490 -2.80 12.56 -14.98
N GLN A 491 -4.09 12.86 -15.15
CA GLN A 491 -4.55 13.84 -16.12
C GLN A 491 -4.00 15.25 -15.83
N ARG A 492 -3.96 15.70 -14.56
CA ARG A 492 -3.37 17.01 -14.20
C ARG A 492 -1.88 17.08 -14.57
N VAL A 493 -1.09 16.03 -14.35
CA VAL A 493 0.34 15.99 -14.71
C VAL A 493 0.50 15.94 -16.23
N PHE A 494 -0.04 14.90 -16.88
CA PHE A 494 0.34 14.48 -18.24
C PHE A 494 -0.58 14.99 -19.37
N SER A 495 -1.66 15.73 -19.08
CA SER A 495 -2.58 16.27 -20.10
C SER A 495 -1.88 16.95 -21.29
N PRO A 496 -0.80 17.76 -21.16
CA PRO A 496 -0.15 18.36 -22.31
C PRO A 496 0.36 17.32 -23.33
N TYR A 497 0.98 16.25 -22.84
CA TYR A 497 1.52 15.16 -23.67
C TYR A 497 0.39 14.35 -24.31
N TYR A 498 -0.68 14.04 -23.56
CA TYR A 498 -1.87 13.38 -24.10
C TYR A 498 -2.55 14.24 -25.16
N THR A 499 -2.67 15.55 -24.95
CA THR A 499 -3.25 16.48 -25.93
C THR A 499 -2.43 16.50 -27.21
N GLU A 500 -1.11 16.49 -27.15
CA GLU A 500 -0.27 16.43 -28.35
C GLU A 500 -0.43 15.09 -29.07
N ILE A 501 -0.29 13.95 -28.36
CA ILE A 501 -0.47 12.61 -28.93
C ILE A 501 -1.83 12.46 -29.62
N LEU A 502 -2.91 12.95 -29.00
CA LEU A 502 -4.27 12.81 -29.53
C LEU A 502 -4.54 13.67 -30.77
N LYS A 503 -3.82 14.77 -31.02
CA LYS A 503 -3.91 15.52 -32.31
C LYS A 503 -3.46 14.68 -33.50
N HIS A 504 -2.51 13.78 -33.30
CA HIS A 504 -1.94 12.94 -34.38
C HIS A 504 -2.74 11.64 -34.59
N ILE A 505 -3.51 11.20 -33.58
CA ILE A 505 -4.33 9.98 -33.64
C ILE A 505 -5.78 10.29 -34.04
N ILE A 506 -6.35 11.41 -33.59
CA ILE A 506 -7.72 11.84 -33.90
C ILE A 506 -7.63 12.86 -35.05
N PRO A 507 -8.10 12.55 -36.28
CA PRO A 507 -8.09 13.52 -37.36
C PRO A 507 -8.87 14.79 -37.00
N PRO A 508 -8.37 16.00 -37.30
CA PRO A 508 -9.15 17.21 -37.12
C PRO A 508 -10.39 17.14 -38.02
N ALA A 509 -11.57 17.42 -37.45
CA ALA A 509 -12.79 17.59 -38.23
C ALA A 509 -12.54 18.68 -39.29
N GLN A 510 -12.69 18.34 -40.56
CA GLN A 510 -12.35 19.24 -41.66
C GLN A 510 -13.26 20.46 -41.61
N ALA A 511 -12.69 21.61 -41.24
CA ALA A 511 -13.37 22.89 -41.39
C ALA A 511 -13.71 23.08 -42.86
N GLN A 512 -15.01 23.11 -43.18
CA GLN A 512 -15.47 23.40 -44.53
C GLN A 512 -15.16 24.87 -44.83
N GLU A 513 -13.99 25.14 -45.43
CA GLU A 513 -13.74 26.40 -46.12
C GLU A 513 -14.75 26.53 -47.26
N THR A 514 -15.87 27.21 -47.00
CA THR A 514 -16.88 27.52 -47.99
C THR A 514 -16.31 28.52 -48.98
N LYS A 515 -15.56 28.03 -49.97
CA LYS A 515 -14.99 28.83 -51.06
C LYS A 515 -16.10 29.39 -51.93
N VAL A 516 -16.62 30.54 -51.50
CA VAL A 516 -17.54 31.38 -52.26
C VAL A 516 -16.91 31.66 -53.61
N LYS A 517 -17.42 31.03 -54.66
CA LYS A 517 -17.21 31.50 -56.03
C LYS A 517 -18.12 32.71 -56.24
N PRO A 518 -17.59 33.88 -56.63
CA PRO A 518 -18.44 34.94 -57.15
C PRO A 518 -19.09 34.49 -58.47
N ILE A 519 -20.27 35.05 -58.74
CA ILE A 519 -20.95 35.03 -60.05
C ILE A 519 -20.84 36.44 -60.61
#